data_AF-A0A2H9MHG3-F1
#
_entry.id   AF-A0A2H9MHG3-F1
#
_cell.length_a   1.000
_cell.length_b   1.000
_cell.length_c   1.000
_cell.angle_alpha   90.00
_cell.angle_beta   90.00
_cell.angle_gamma   90.00
#
_symmetry.space_group_name_H-M   'P 1'
#
loop_
_entity.id
_entity.type
_entity.pdbx_description
1 polymer ?
#
loop_
_entity_poly.entity_id
_entity_poly.type
_entity_poly.pdbx_seq_one_letter_code
_entity_poly.pdbx_strand_id
1 'polypeptide(L)'
;MQRKKFKKPDWQLEIARERIEILFNLAKKGLEKHPKRSRRYVELARKISLRYNIRLPKEVKRGFCRKCSILYIRENCEEIDSKLPNIKMIKCLNCGEIKKIPK
;
A
#
# COMPACT_ATOMS: atom_id res chain seq x y z
N MET A 1 28.69 1.97 -19.47
CA MET A 1 28.03 3.29 -19.55
C MET A 1 27.15 3.48 -18.30
N GLN A 2 27.62 4.20 -17.27
CA GLN A 2 26.84 4.38 -16.04
C GLN A 2 25.77 5.44 -16.25
N ARG A 3 24.49 5.04 -16.29
CA ARG A 3 23.35 5.98 -16.24
C ARG A 3 23.39 6.69 -14.87
N LYS A 4 23.90 7.92 -14.81
CA LYS A 4 23.72 8.79 -13.64
C LYS A 4 22.22 8.97 -13.43
N LYS A 5 21.64 8.27 -12.44
CA LYS A 5 20.25 8.49 -12.04
C LYS A 5 20.17 9.89 -11.45
N PHE A 6 19.62 10.84 -12.20
CA PHE A 6 19.27 12.14 -11.64
C PHE A 6 18.32 11.90 -10.46
N LYS A 7 18.80 12.22 -9.25
CA LYS A 7 17.96 12.21 -8.05
C LYS A 7 16.89 13.27 -8.27
N LYS A 8 15.63 12.91 -8.12
CA LYS A 8 14.54 13.89 -8.16
C LYS A 8 14.74 14.90 -7.03
N PRO A 9 14.40 16.18 -7.23
CA PRO A 9 14.54 17.18 -6.19
C PRO A 9 13.71 16.83 -4.95
N ASP A 10 14.22 17.18 -3.77
CA ASP A 10 13.65 16.75 -2.49
C ASP A 10 12.22 17.28 -2.26
N TRP A 11 11.91 18.51 -2.69
CA TRP A 11 10.55 19.08 -2.62
C TRP A 11 9.51 18.25 -3.40
N GLN A 12 9.90 17.62 -4.53
CA GLN A 12 9.00 16.72 -5.26
C GLN A 12 8.73 15.43 -4.50
N LEU A 13 9.73 14.94 -3.76
CA LEU A 13 9.60 13.75 -2.93
C LEU A 13 8.68 14.01 -1.74
N GLU A 14 8.77 15.20 -1.13
CA GLU A 14 7.89 15.65 -0.05
C GLU A 14 6.43 15.72 -0.51
N ILE A 15 6.14 16.46 -1.59
CA ILE A 15 4.78 16.55 -2.16
C ILE A 15 4.25 15.15 -2.53
N ALA A 16 5.11 14.28 -3.05
CA ALA A 16 4.71 12.93 -3.40
C ALA A 16 4.38 12.07 -2.15
N ARG A 17 5.09 12.24 -1.03
CA ARG A 17 4.75 11.59 0.25
C ARG A 17 3.40 12.07 0.77
N GLU A 18 3.19 13.38 0.83
CA GLU A 18 1.92 13.97 1.26
C GLU A 18 0.75 13.47 0.41
N ARG A 19 0.91 13.47 -0.92
CA ARG A 19 -0.13 12.96 -1.83
C ARG A 19 -0.46 11.48 -1.58
N ILE A 20 0.55 10.66 -1.30
CA ILE A 20 0.34 9.24 -0.96
C ILE A 20 -0.51 9.12 0.31
N GLU A 21 -0.19 9.89 1.35
CA GLU A 21 -0.91 9.87 2.62
C GLU A 21 -2.36 10.36 2.47
N ILE A 22 -2.56 11.48 1.76
CA ILE A 22 -3.89 12.02 1.48
C ILE A 22 -4.74 10.99 0.71
N LEU A 23 -4.20 10.41 -0.38
CA LEU A 23 -4.91 9.40 -1.17
C LEU A 23 -5.27 8.17 -0.32
N PHE A 24 -4.35 7.72 0.53
CA PHE A 24 -4.57 6.57 1.38
C PHE A 24 -5.64 6.85 2.45
N ASN A 25 -5.65 8.04 3.04
CA ASN A 25 -6.65 8.46 4.00
C ASN A 25 -8.04 8.61 3.37
N LEU A 26 -8.11 9.17 2.15
CA LEU A 26 -9.35 9.21 1.37
C LEU A 26 -9.86 7.81 1.02
N ALA A 27 -8.94 6.88 0.71
CA ALA A 27 -9.30 5.49 0.44
C ALA A 27 -9.93 4.83 1.69
N LYS A 28 -9.37 5.05 2.88
CA LYS A 28 -9.93 4.56 4.14
C LYS A 28 -11.33 5.14 4.40
N LYS A 29 -11.49 6.46 4.30
CA LYS A 29 -12.76 7.16 4.56
C LYS A 29 -13.87 6.75 3.58
N GLY A 30 -13.51 6.50 2.32
CA GLY A 30 -14.48 6.16 1.27
C GLY A 30 -14.80 4.67 1.14
N LEU A 31 -14.18 3.80 1.96
CA LEU A 31 -14.20 2.36 1.72
C LEU A 31 -15.61 1.75 1.85
N GLU A 32 -16.36 2.16 2.87
CA GLU A 32 -17.71 1.66 3.14
C GLU A 32 -18.71 2.09 2.05
N LYS A 33 -18.65 3.36 1.64
CA LYS A 33 -19.61 3.92 0.68
C LYS A 33 -19.24 3.63 -0.78
N HIS A 34 -17.95 3.62 -1.12
CA HIS A 34 -17.46 3.53 -2.50
C HIS A 34 -16.18 2.68 -2.61
N PRO A 35 -16.26 1.34 -2.43
CA PRO A 35 -15.10 0.46 -2.40
C PRO A 35 -14.26 0.49 -3.69
N LYS A 36 -14.92 0.63 -4.85
CA LYS A 36 -14.24 0.77 -6.15
C LYS A 36 -13.37 2.04 -6.21
N ARG A 37 -13.85 3.16 -5.63
CA ARG A 37 -13.13 4.44 -5.59
C ARG A 37 -11.94 4.35 -4.64
N SER A 38 -12.13 3.72 -3.48
CA SER A 38 -11.04 3.48 -2.52
C SER A 38 -9.92 2.64 -3.11
N ARG A 39 -10.26 1.57 -3.84
CA ARG A 39 -9.28 0.77 -4.59
C ARG A 39 -8.48 1.62 -5.57
N ARG A 40 -9.17 2.51 -6.31
CA ARG A 40 -8.52 3.41 -7.26
C ARG A 40 -7.54 4.39 -6.57
N TYR A 41 -7.89 4.92 -5.41
CA TYR A 41 -6.97 5.79 -4.65
C TYR A 41 -5.71 5.06 -4.18
N VAL A 42 -5.83 3.82 -3.72
CA VAL A 42 -4.66 2.98 -3.37
C VAL A 42 -3.77 2.71 -4.58
N GLU A 43 -4.36 2.41 -5.73
CA GLU A 43 -3.61 2.25 -6.98
C GLU A 43 -2.81 3.50 -7.35
N LEU A 44 -3.43 4.68 -7.23
CA LEU A 44 -2.77 5.96 -7.51
C LEU A 44 -1.62 6.21 -6.52
N ALA A 45 -1.85 6.01 -5.22
CA ALA A 45 -0.81 6.15 -4.20
C ALA A 45 0.39 5.23 -4.49
N ARG A 46 0.13 3.97 -4.88
CA ARG A 46 1.18 3.03 -5.26
C ARG A 46 1.92 3.46 -6.52
N LYS A 47 1.23 3.94 -7.55
CA LYS A 47 1.85 4.46 -8.78
C LYS A 47 2.77 5.64 -8.50
N ILE A 48 2.37 6.55 -7.61
CA ILE A 48 3.21 7.68 -7.18
C ILE A 48 4.45 7.16 -6.45
N SER A 49 4.28 6.24 -5.49
CA SER A 49 5.39 5.62 -4.77
C SER A 49 6.42 4.99 -5.71
N LEU A 50 5.97 4.23 -6.72
CA LEU A 50 6.86 3.62 -7.71
C LEU A 50 7.55 4.67 -8.59
N ARG A 51 6.81 5.66 -9.08
CA ARG A 51 7.34 6.73 -9.95
C ARG A 51 8.43 7.55 -9.26
N TYR A 52 8.30 7.80 -7.97
CA TYR A 52 9.26 8.60 -7.18
C TYR A 52 10.21 7.75 -6.34
N ASN A 53 10.14 6.42 -6.46
CA ASN A 53 10.90 5.46 -5.65
C ASN A 53 10.80 5.73 -4.14
N ILE A 54 9.61 6.13 -3.68
CA ILE A 54 9.34 6.46 -2.28
C ILE A 54 8.97 5.19 -1.53
N ARG A 55 9.69 4.93 -0.43
CA ARG A 55 9.33 3.89 0.52
C ARG A 55 8.03 4.30 1.23
N LEU A 56 6.97 3.52 1.02
CA LEU A 56 5.69 3.75 1.71
C LEU A 56 5.87 3.65 3.24
N PRO A 57 5.23 4.55 4.02
CA PRO A 57 5.14 4.44 5.47
C PRO A 57 4.60 3.07 5.88
N LYS A 58 4.99 2.57 7.07
CA LYS A 58 4.63 1.21 7.53
C LYS A 58 3.12 0.99 7.51
N GLU A 59 2.34 1.98 7.93
CA GLU A 59 0.88 1.93 7.99
C GLU A 59 0.26 1.76 6.60
N VAL A 60 0.66 2.61 5.65
CA VAL A 60 0.23 2.52 4.25
C VAL A 60 0.65 1.20 3.66
N LYS A 61 1.93 0.83 3.81
CA LYS A 61 2.49 -0.40 3.25
C LYS A 61 1.79 -1.64 3.79
N ARG A 62 1.34 -1.66 5.05
CA ARG A 62 0.67 -2.82 5.67
C ARG A 62 -0.82 -2.87 5.31
N GLY A 63 -1.52 -1.75 5.14
CA GLY A 63 -2.98 -1.68 5.02
C GLY A 63 -3.64 -2.03 3.68
N PHE A 64 -2.90 -2.46 2.64
CA PHE A 64 -3.50 -2.89 1.37
C PHE A 64 -2.83 -4.12 0.75
N CYS A 65 -3.56 -4.79 -0.14
CA CYS A 65 -3.06 -5.92 -0.92
C CYS A 65 -2.20 -5.49 -2.09
N ARG A 66 -0.99 -6.04 -2.20
CA ARG A 66 -0.04 -5.72 -3.28
C ARG A 66 -0.49 -6.21 -4.66
N LYS A 67 -1.42 -7.14 -4.77
CA LYS A 67 -1.87 -7.65 -6.06
C LYS A 67 -3.07 -6.85 -6.57
N CYS A 68 -4.16 -6.82 -5.81
CA CYS A 68 -5.41 -6.20 -6.23
C CYS A 68 -5.60 -4.75 -5.76
N SER A 69 -4.70 -4.19 -4.94
CA SER A 69 -4.83 -2.83 -4.37
C SER A 69 -6.08 -2.61 -3.52
N ILE A 70 -6.73 -3.68 -3.04
CA ILE A 70 -7.82 -3.57 -2.06
C ILE A 70 -7.25 -3.21 -0.69
N LEU A 71 -7.94 -2.34 0.04
CA LEU A 71 -7.65 -2.11 1.46
C LEU A 71 -7.97 -3.37 2.26
N TYR A 72 -7.13 -3.68 3.23
CA TYR A 72 -7.41 -4.77 4.15
C TYR A 72 -8.45 -4.30 5.18
N ILE A 73 -9.57 -5.01 5.19
CA ILE A 73 -10.63 -4.94 6.20
C ILE A 73 -10.96 -6.35 6.63
N ARG A 74 -11.55 -6.49 7.83
CA ARG A 74 -11.86 -7.79 8.45
C ARG A 74 -12.63 -8.74 7.51
N GLU A 75 -13.46 -8.20 6.62
CA GLU A 75 -14.26 -8.96 5.66
C GLU A 75 -13.47 -9.46 4.44
N ASN A 76 -12.37 -8.80 4.07
CA ASN A 76 -11.61 -9.06 2.84
C ASN A 76 -10.19 -9.59 3.10
N CYS A 77 -9.83 -9.81 4.36
CA CYS A 77 -8.57 -10.42 4.74
C CYS A 77 -8.69 -11.36 5.93
N GLU A 78 -7.97 -12.48 5.83
CA GLU A 78 -7.78 -13.43 6.92
C GLU A 78 -6.36 -13.34 7.44
N GLU A 79 -6.23 -13.41 8.76
CA GLU A 79 -4.94 -13.58 9.41
C GLU A 79 -4.65 -15.07 9.49
N ILE A 80 -3.46 -15.47 9.03
CA ILE A 80 -3.01 -16.85 9.05
C ILE A 80 -1.87 -16.95 10.06
N ASP A 81 -1.97 -17.94 10.95
CA ASP A 81 -0.89 -18.27 11.86
C ASP A 81 0.34 -18.74 11.09
N SER A 82 1.44 -18.08 11.40
CA SER A 82 2.73 -18.36 10.82
C SER A 82 3.48 -19.32 11.73
N LYS A 83 3.98 -20.43 11.17
CA LYS A 83 4.89 -21.34 11.87
C LYS A 83 6.23 -20.68 12.26
N LEU A 84 6.52 -19.50 11.74
CA LEU A 84 7.75 -18.74 12.02
C LEU A 84 7.51 -17.75 13.18
N PRO A 85 8.45 -17.64 14.13
CA PRO A 85 8.34 -16.65 15.19
C PRO A 85 8.36 -15.23 14.60
N ASN A 86 7.55 -14.34 15.17
CA ASN A 86 7.50 -12.90 14.82
C ASN A 86 7.09 -12.56 13.38
N ILE A 87 6.43 -13.47 12.66
CA ILE A 87 5.84 -13.17 11.35
C ILE A 87 4.33 -13.32 11.45
N LYS A 88 3.61 -12.33 10.90
CA LYS A 88 2.16 -12.37 10.69
C LYS A 88 1.89 -12.56 9.20
N MET A 89 1.05 -13.52 8.85
CA MET A 89 0.61 -13.70 7.46
C MET A 89 -0.81 -13.16 7.30
N ILE A 90 -1.05 -12.36 6.26
CA ILE A 90 -2.37 -11.84 5.92
C ILE A 90 -2.71 -12.33 4.51
N LYS A 91 -3.78 -13.10 4.37
CA LYS A 91 -4.31 -13.55 3.08
C LYS A 91 -5.41 -12.63 2.61
N CYS A 92 -5.33 -12.20 1.36
CA CYS A 92 -6.37 -11.43 0.72
C CYS A 92 -7.46 -12.37 0.17
N LEU A 93 -8.70 -12.25 0.66
CA LEU A 93 -9.80 -13.10 0.21
C LEU A 93 -10.27 -12.77 -1.21
N ASN A 94 -10.01 -11.53 -1.68
CA ASN A 94 -10.38 -11.10 -3.02
C ASN A 94 -9.46 -11.65 -4.14
N CYS A 95 -8.20 -12.01 -3.86
CA CYS A 95 -7.26 -12.44 -4.91
C CYS A 95 -6.29 -13.56 -4.53
N GLY A 96 -6.38 -14.07 -3.30
CA GLY A 96 -5.56 -15.17 -2.78
C GLY A 96 -4.13 -14.79 -2.36
N GLU A 97 -3.70 -13.54 -2.58
CA GLU A 97 -2.33 -13.11 -2.26
C GLU A 97 -2.04 -13.19 -0.75
N ILE A 98 -0.92 -13.83 -0.38
CA ILE A 98 -0.46 -13.95 1.01
C ILE A 98 0.67 -12.96 1.26
N LYS A 99 0.45 -12.06 2.22
CA LYS A 99 1.40 -11.03 2.62
C LYS A 99 2.04 -11.39 3.96
N LYS A 100 3.36 -11.52 3.96
CA LYS A 100 4.16 -11.71 5.18
C LYS A 100 4.53 -10.36 5.76
N ILE A 101 4.24 -10.16 7.05
CA ILE A 101 4.51 -8.94 7.79
C ILE A 101 5.33 -9.33 9.03
N PRO A 102 6.60 -8.88 9.15
CA PRO A 102 7.32 -9.04 10.41
C PRO A 102 6.58 -8.22 11.49
N LYS A 103 6.37 -8.84 12.66
CA LYS A 103 5.71 -8.24 13.82
C LYS A 103 6.49 -7.00 14.24
#